data_AF-A0A966UZS0-F1
#
_entry.id   AF-A0A966UZS0-F1
#
_cell.length_a   1.000
_cell.length_b   1.000
_cell.length_c   1.000
_cell.angle_alpha   90.00
_cell.angle_beta   90.00
_cell.angle_gamma   90.00
#
_symmetry.space_group_name_H-M   'P 1'
#
loop_
_entity.id
_entity.type
_entity.pdbx_description
1 polymer ?
#
loop_
_entity_poly.entity_id
_entity_poly.type
_entity_poly.pdbx_seq_one_letter_code
_entity_poly.pdbx_strand_id
1 'polypeptide(L)' 'MTSSPMWVDTHCHVYDEAMKTDHDQVLNTARANGVAKMIVIGTDATTSRQAIDIAAQHDDVWATVGLH' A
#
# COMPACT_ATOMS: atom_id res chain seq x y z
N MET A 1 -13.14 27.80 -5.46
CA MET A 1 -13.03 26.35 -5.62
C MET A 1 -12.12 25.84 -4.52
N THR A 2 -12.63 25.09 -3.55
CA THR A 2 -11.78 24.43 -2.55
C THR A 2 -11.20 23.19 -3.21
N SER A 3 -9.88 23.10 -3.30
CA SER A 3 -9.22 21.88 -3.77
C SER A 3 -9.58 20.74 -2.82
N SER A 4 -10.04 19.60 -3.35
CA SER A 4 -10.27 18.42 -2.52
C SER A 4 -8.96 18.00 -1.85
N PRO A 5 -8.97 17.63 -0.56
CA PRO A 5 -7.76 17.17 0.11
C PRO A 5 -7.23 15.89 -0.55
N MET A 6 -5.90 15.79 -0.66
CA MET A 6 -5.21 14.58 -1.12
C MET A 6 -5.00 13.65 0.07
N TRP A 7 -5.48 12.41 0.00
CA TRP A 7 -5.26 11.41 1.04
C TRP A 7 -4.01 10.59 0.77
N VAL A 8 -3.24 10.33 1.83
CA VAL A 8 -2.10 9.42 1.84
C VAL A 8 -2.36 8.38 2.92
N ASP A 9 -2.43 7.11 2.55
CA ASP A 9 -2.39 6.03 3.51
C ASP A 9 -0.93 5.78 3.89
N THR A 10 -0.56 6.18 5.09
CA THR A 10 0.82 6.10 5.55
C THR A 10 1.20 4.72 6.09
N HIS A 11 0.25 3.79 6.23
CA HIS A 11 0.50 2.48 6.84
C HIS A 11 -0.56 1.45 6.43
N CYS A 12 -0.21 0.56 5.51
CA CYS A 12 -1.08 -0.57 5.15
C CYS A 12 -0.31 -1.88 4.94
N HIS A 13 -0.99 -3.01 5.18
CA HIS A 13 -0.47 -4.38 5.00
C HIS A 13 -1.26 -5.10 3.91
N VAL A 14 -1.22 -4.59 2.68
CA VAL A 14 -2.06 -5.11 1.57
C VAL A 14 -1.64 -6.50 1.08
N TYR A 15 -0.47 -7.00 1.48
CA TYR A 15 0.00 -8.36 1.20
C TYR A 15 -0.53 -9.41 2.20
N ASP A 16 -1.30 -9.01 3.21
CA ASP A 16 -1.77 -9.91 4.26
C ASP A 16 -2.71 -10.99 3.68
N GLU A 17 -2.26 -12.25 3.71
CA GLU A 17 -3.02 -13.40 3.22
C GLU A 17 -4.39 -13.56 3.92
N ALA A 18 -4.54 -13.02 5.14
CA ALA A 18 -5.81 -13.03 5.86
C ALA A 18 -6.91 -12.21 5.14
N MET A 19 -6.54 -11.23 4.30
CA MET A 19 -7.50 -10.43 3.53
C MET A 19 -8.22 -11.24 2.44
N LYS A 20 -7.72 -12.43 2.07
CA LYS A 20 -8.27 -13.30 0.99
C LYS A 20 -8.60 -12.53 -0.30
N THR A 21 -7.90 -11.44 -0.54
CA THR A 21 -8.14 -10.48 -1.61
C THR A 21 -6.80 -10.12 -2.22
N ASP A 22 -6.77 -9.97 -3.54
CA ASP A 22 -5.58 -9.54 -4.26
C ASP A 22 -5.18 -8.11 -3.85
N HIS A 23 -3.88 -7.87 -3.63
CA HIS A 23 -3.38 -6.54 -3.30
C HIS A 23 -3.76 -5.51 -4.38
N ASP A 24 -3.77 -5.88 -5.66
CA ASP A 24 -4.18 -5.00 -6.75
C ASP A 24 -5.62 -4.52 -6.58
N GLN A 25 -6.50 -5.42 -6.15
CA GLN A 25 -7.91 -5.08 -5.91
C GLN A 25 -8.05 -4.10 -4.74
N VAL A 26 -7.29 -4.30 -3.67
CA VAL A 26 -7.27 -3.39 -2.50
C VAL A 26 -6.76 -2.01 -2.91
N LEU A 27 -5.62 -1.95 -3.61
CA LEU A 27 -5.03 -0.69 -4.08
C LEU A 27 -5.96 0.06 -5.04
N ASN A 28 -6.59 -0.65 -5.99
CA ASN A 28 -7.56 -0.05 -6.91
C ASN A 28 -8.80 0.49 -6.18
N THR A 29 -9.25 -0.19 -5.13
CA THR A 29 -10.36 0.29 -4.29
C THR A 29 -9.96 1.55 -3.53
N ALA A 30 -8.74 1.61 -2.98
CA ALA A 30 -8.22 2.80 -2.30
C ALA A 30 -8.15 4.01 -3.25
N ARG A 31 -7.62 3.82 -4.46
CA ARG A 31 -7.59 4.83 -5.53
C ARG A 31 -8.99 5.35 -5.87
N ALA A 32 -9.95 4.46 -6.05
CA ALA A 32 -11.34 4.82 -6.35
C ALA A 32 -12.03 5.65 -5.25
N ASN A 33 -11.52 5.59 -4.01
CA ASN A 33 -11.99 6.37 -2.87
C ASN A 33 -11.12 7.61 -2.57
N GLY A 34 -10.19 7.97 -3.46
CA GLY A 34 -9.41 9.20 -3.37
C GLY A 34 -8.13 9.11 -2.55
N VAL A 35 -7.67 7.90 -2.19
CA VAL A 35 -6.32 7.69 -1.65
C VAL A 35 -5.33 7.79 -2.80
N ALA A 36 -4.49 8.83 -2.76
CA ALA A 36 -3.58 9.16 -3.86
C ALA A 36 -2.20 8.50 -3.73
N LYS A 37 -1.84 8.04 -2.51
CA LYS A 37 -0.55 7.43 -2.19
C LYS A 37 -0.74 6.41 -1.07
N MET A 38 -0.03 5.30 -1.13
CA MET A 38 0.00 4.28 -0.08
C MET A 38 1.42 3.92 0.32
N ILE A 39 1.65 3.64 1.60
CA ILE A 39 2.91 3.10 2.12
C ILE A 39 2.64 1.70 2.67
N VAL A 40 3.13 0.69 1.94
CA VAL A 40 3.03 -0.72 2.31
C VAL A 40 4.15 -1.07 3.28
N ILE A 41 3.79 -1.60 4.44
CA ILE A 41 4.73 -1.73 5.56
C ILE A 41 5.36 -3.11 5.57
N GLY A 42 6.69 -3.22 5.50
CA GLY A 42 7.40 -4.47 5.79
C GLY A 42 7.73 -4.60 7.28
N THR A 43 7.47 -5.76 7.90
CA THR A 43 7.66 -6.01 9.34
C THR A 43 8.67 -7.11 9.67
N ASP A 44 9.12 -7.84 8.66
CA ASP A 44 10.17 -8.84 8.70
C ASP A 44 10.78 -8.99 7.29
N ALA A 45 11.73 -9.91 7.11
CA ALA A 45 12.40 -10.11 5.81
C ALA A 45 11.44 -10.54 4.68
N THR A 46 10.44 -11.38 4.98
CA THR A 46 9.46 -11.88 4.01
C THR A 46 8.50 -10.77 3.62
N THR A 47 7.89 -10.11 4.61
CA THR A 47 6.92 -9.04 4.38
C THR A 47 7.56 -7.79 3.80
N SER A 48 8.82 -7.50 4.13
CA SER A 48 9.60 -6.45 3.47
C SER A 48 9.84 -6.75 1.98
N ARG A 49 10.10 -8.01 1.61
CA ARG A 49 10.21 -8.41 0.20
C ARG A 49 8.88 -8.18 -0.53
N GLN A 50 7.78 -8.65 0.06
CA GLN A 50 6.45 -8.45 -0.50
C GLN A 50 6.10 -6.98 -0.67
N ALA A 51 6.38 -6.14 0.34
CA ALA A 51 6.17 -4.69 0.26
C ALA A 51 6.96 -4.05 -0.89
N ILE A 52 8.25 -4.41 -1.06
CA ILE A 52 9.09 -3.95 -2.17
C ILE A 52 8.52 -4.39 -3.51
N ASP A 53 8.13 -5.66 -3.65
CA ASP A 53 7.64 -6.22 -4.91
C ASP A 53 6.31 -5.55 -5.33
N ILE A 54 5.44 -5.22 -4.37
CA ILE A 54 4.20 -4.47 -4.63
C ILE A 54 4.53 -3.03 -5.03
N ALA A 55 5.38 -2.33 -4.26
CA ALA A 55 5.76 -0.94 -4.58
C ALA A 55 6.43 -0.82 -5.96
N ALA A 56 7.21 -1.81 -6.39
CA ALA A 56 7.85 -1.82 -7.70
C ALA A 56 6.87 -1.90 -8.88
N GLN A 57 5.61 -2.31 -8.64
CA GLN A 57 4.58 -2.46 -9.66
C GLN A 57 3.64 -1.26 -9.76
N HIS A 58 3.74 -0.28 -8.85
CA HIS A 58 2.82 0.87 -8.80
C HIS A 58 3.55 2.18 -8.47
N ASP A 59 3.39 3.18 -9.34
CA ASP A 59 4.04 4.50 -9.17
C ASP A 59 3.55 5.30 -7.95
N ASP A 60 2.38 4.96 -7.41
CA ASP A 60 1.73 5.59 -6.26
C ASP A 60 1.84 4.78 -4.96
N VAL A 61 2.69 3.75 -4.94
CA VAL A 61 2.94 2.91 -3.77
C VAL A 61 4.41 2.96 -3.36
N TRP A 62 4.66 3.08 -2.06
CA TRP A 62 5.98 3.00 -1.44
C TRP A 62 6.06 1.84 -0.47
N ALA A 63 7.26 1.36 -0.20
CA ALA A 63 7.51 0.29 0.75
C ALA A 63 8.35 0.77 1.93
N THR A 64 8.10 0.26 3.13
CA THR A 64 9.07 0.26 4.23
C THR A 64 9.75 -1.11 4.35
N VAL A 65 10.92 -1.11 4.98
CA VAL A 65 11.67 -2.31 5.33
C VAL A 65 12.07 -2.18 6.79
N GLY A 66 11.74 -3.20 7.60
CA GLY A 66 12.00 -3.16 9.02
C GLY A 66 11.71 -4.47 9.72
N LEU A 67 12.03 -4.50 11.00
CA LEU A 67 11.59 -5.53 11.94
C LEU A 67 10.72 -4.84 12.99
N HIS A 68 9.49 -5.31 13.16
CA HIS A 68 8.52 -4.73 14.10
C HIS A 68 8.82 -5.11 15.56
#